data_AF-A0A2V6AZD9-F1
#
_entry.id   AF-A0A2V6AZD9-F1
#
_cell.length_a   1.000
_cell.length_b   1.000
_cell.length_c   1.000
_cell.angle_alpha   90.00
_cell.angle_beta   90.00
_cell.angle_gamma   90.00
#
_symmetry.space_group_name_H-M   'P 1'
#
loop_
_entity.id
_entity.type
_entity.pdbx_description
1 polymer ?
#
loop_
_entity_poly.entity_id
_entity_poly.type
_entity_poly.pdbx_seq_one_letter_code
_entity_poly.pdbx_strand_id
1 'polypeptide(L)'
;MRNRCFNLSSEISMAKIEELKVTPERLMQFGSAYAPPLIIGAAVANKVFDTLAGGAKNVEEISRQTGASVRGLRAIMNALVGLELLKKSGDKYALTPESEAFLVSNKPGTLAGFFSMNRVRLMQHWMKLDEIVRTGRPAEARNQEGPGTEFFSELVENIIPMSHGSALALADHLKLADATNQVRVLDLASGSGIWGIVLAQKSPRVQVTAVDWAGMIPTTKRIT
;
A
#
# COMPACT_ATOMS: atom_id res chain seq x y z
N MET A 1 69.07 -26.28 -10.55
CA MET A 1 68.38 -25.54 -9.46
C MET A 1 67.58 -24.39 -10.09
N ARG A 2 66.35 -24.20 -9.63
CA ARG A 2 65.29 -23.33 -10.19
C ARG A 2 65.64 -21.84 -10.09
N ASN A 3 65.30 -21.07 -11.13
CA ASN A 3 64.83 -19.67 -11.06
C ASN A 3 64.14 -19.31 -12.39
N ARG A 4 62.80 -19.20 -12.37
CA ARG A 4 62.00 -17.96 -12.44
C ARG A 4 62.11 -17.19 -13.75
N CYS A 5 61.08 -17.28 -14.57
CA CYS A 5 60.58 -16.17 -15.36
C CYS A 5 59.05 -16.25 -15.37
N PHE A 6 58.40 -15.26 -14.74
CA PHE A 6 56.96 -15.02 -14.84
C PHE A 6 56.71 -14.27 -16.15
N ASN A 7 55.79 -14.75 -16.98
CA ASN A 7 55.27 -13.98 -18.11
C ASN A 7 53.80 -13.68 -17.83
N LEU A 8 53.47 -12.40 -17.66
CA LEU A 8 52.11 -11.88 -17.53
C LEU A 8 51.47 -11.89 -18.91
N SER A 9 50.84 -13.00 -19.31
CA SER A 9 49.87 -12.97 -20.39
C SER A 9 48.57 -12.36 -19.85
N SER A 10 48.30 -11.13 -20.26
CA SER A 10 47.01 -10.46 -20.08
C SER A 10 45.92 -11.19 -20.87
N GLU A 11 45.38 -12.26 -20.31
CA GLU A 11 44.04 -12.72 -20.66
C GLU A 11 43.04 -11.77 -20.00
N ILE A 12 42.78 -10.63 -20.65
CA ILE A 12 41.50 -9.94 -20.47
C ILE A 12 40.47 -10.79 -21.19
N SER A 13 40.01 -11.82 -20.49
CA SER A 13 38.85 -12.63 -20.84
C SER A 13 37.63 -11.72 -20.96
N MET A 14 37.08 -11.64 -22.17
CA MET A 14 35.65 -11.68 -22.55
C MET A 14 34.57 -11.23 -21.54
N ALA A 15 34.84 -10.25 -20.68
CA ALA A 15 33.81 -9.41 -20.10
C ALA A 15 33.42 -8.38 -21.17
N LYS A 16 32.79 -8.89 -22.24
CA LYS A 16 32.03 -8.10 -23.18
C LYS A 16 30.95 -7.45 -22.32
N ILE A 17 31.18 -6.20 -21.94
CA ILE A 17 30.14 -5.32 -21.45
C ILE A 17 29.08 -5.40 -22.55
N GLU A 18 28.01 -6.16 -22.32
CA GLU A 18 26.81 -6.02 -23.13
C GLU A 18 26.43 -4.55 -22.96
N GLU A 19 26.70 -3.75 -23.99
CA GLU A 19 26.10 -2.43 -24.12
C GLU A 19 24.60 -2.66 -24.01
N LEU A 20 24.03 -2.30 -22.86
CA LEU A 20 22.59 -2.31 -22.65
C LEU A 20 21.97 -1.53 -23.80
N LYS A 21 21.37 -2.26 -24.74
CA LYS A 21 20.76 -1.68 -25.93
C LYS A 21 19.73 -0.66 -25.45
N VAL A 22 19.93 0.60 -25.81
CA VAL A 22 19.02 1.68 -25.41
C VAL A 22 17.71 1.50 -26.15
N THR A 23 16.63 1.30 -25.40
CA THR A 23 15.28 1.11 -25.95
C THR A 23 14.22 1.88 -25.13
N PRO A 24 13.08 2.31 -25.73
CA PRO A 24 12.06 3.10 -25.03
C PRO A 24 11.21 2.32 -24.01
N GLU A 25 11.38 1.00 -23.91
CA GLU A 25 10.49 0.06 -23.21
C GLU A 25 10.23 0.49 -21.77
N ARG A 26 11.27 0.90 -21.06
CA ARG A 26 11.15 1.37 -19.68
C ARG A 26 10.33 2.67 -19.58
N LEU A 27 10.49 3.60 -20.51
CA LEU A 27 9.70 4.84 -20.55
C LEU A 27 8.24 4.55 -20.91
N MET A 28 8.00 3.62 -21.84
CA MET A 28 6.65 3.18 -22.21
C MET A 28 5.94 2.47 -21.04
N GLN A 29 6.67 1.67 -20.25
CA GLN A 29 6.15 1.05 -19.02
C GLN A 29 5.73 2.10 -18.00
N PHE A 30 6.54 3.14 -17.77
CA PHE A 30 6.17 4.25 -16.89
C PHE A 30 4.95 5.03 -17.39
N GLY A 31 4.82 5.19 -18.72
CA GLY A 31 3.65 5.82 -19.33
C GLY A 31 2.33 5.13 -18.97
N SER A 32 2.34 3.84 -18.62
CA SER A 32 1.15 3.07 -18.21
C SER A 32 1.08 2.75 -16.71
N ALA A 33 2.02 3.24 -15.90
CA ALA A 33 2.12 2.89 -14.48
C ALA A 33 0.92 3.36 -13.64
N TYR A 34 0.10 4.28 -14.17
CA TYR A 34 -1.16 4.69 -13.54
C TYR A 34 -2.23 3.59 -13.58
N ALA A 35 -2.16 2.65 -14.52
CA ALA A 35 -3.23 1.70 -14.78
C ALA A 35 -3.40 0.64 -13.67
N PRO A 36 -2.35 -0.06 -13.20
CA PRO A 36 -2.50 -1.08 -12.15
C PRO A 36 -3.21 -0.58 -10.87
N PRO A 37 -2.81 0.54 -10.21
CA PRO A 37 -3.48 0.98 -9.00
C PRO A 37 -4.95 1.40 -9.25
N LEU A 38 -5.27 1.96 -10.42
CA LEU A 38 -6.66 2.30 -10.76
C LEU A 38 -7.52 1.06 -11.05
N ILE A 39 -6.95 0.03 -11.68
CA ILE A 39 -7.63 -1.25 -11.91
C ILE A 39 -7.96 -1.91 -10.56
N ILE A 40 -6.99 -1.97 -9.64
CA ILE A 40 -7.19 -2.52 -8.29
C ILE A 40 -8.24 -1.71 -7.54
N GLY A 41 -8.12 -0.39 -7.53
CA GLY A 41 -9.09 0.50 -6.88
C GLY A 41 -10.51 0.38 -7.45
N ALA A 42 -10.66 0.15 -8.75
CA ALA A 42 -11.95 -0.10 -9.39
C ALA A 42 -12.54 -1.47 -8.98
N ALA A 43 -11.70 -2.50 -8.90
CA ALA A 43 -12.13 -3.83 -8.46
C ALA A 43 -12.57 -3.84 -6.99
N VAL A 44 -11.84 -3.13 -6.11
CA VAL A 44 -12.23 -2.90 -4.71
C VAL A 44 -13.59 -2.20 -4.64
N ALA A 45 -13.76 -1.09 -5.37
CA ALA A 45 -15.02 -0.33 -5.35
C ALA A 45 -16.22 -1.14 -5.84
N ASN A 46 -15.99 -2.12 -6.72
CA ASN A 46 -17.01 -3.04 -7.22
C ASN A 46 -17.05 -4.37 -6.43
N LYS A 47 -16.44 -4.44 -5.24
CA LYS A 47 -16.46 -5.60 -4.33
C LYS A 47 -16.00 -6.92 -4.97
N VAL A 48 -15.15 -6.87 -5.99
CA VAL A 48 -14.70 -8.06 -6.74
C VAL A 48 -13.94 -9.03 -5.82
N PHE A 49 -13.00 -8.51 -5.03
CA PHE A 49 -12.19 -9.33 -4.13
C PHE A 49 -13.04 -9.95 -3.01
N ASP A 50 -13.91 -9.16 -2.39
CA ASP A 50 -14.82 -9.62 -1.33
C ASP A 50 -15.78 -10.71 -1.82
N THR A 51 -16.34 -10.54 -3.01
CA THR A 51 -17.19 -11.56 -3.63
C THR A 51 -16.41 -12.86 -3.89
N LEU A 52 -15.15 -12.77 -4.32
CA LEU A 52 -14.31 -13.94 -4.58
C LEU A 52 -13.74 -14.60 -3.32
N ALA A 53 -13.75 -13.94 -2.16
CA ALA A 53 -13.34 -14.52 -0.88
C ALA A 53 -14.19 -15.75 -0.50
N GLY A 54 -15.45 -15.80 -0.96
CA GLY A 54 -16.32 -16.96 -0.83
C GLY A 54 -16.09 -18.06 -1.89
N GLY A 55 -14.91 -18.14 -2.51
CA GLY A 55 -14.56 -19.13 -3.53
C GLY A 55 -14.74 -18.67 -4.98
N ALA A 56 -14.23 -19.50 -5.91
CA ALA A 56 -14.13 -19.18 -7.34
C ALA A 56 -15.49 -18.98 -8.02
N LYS A 57 -15.62 -17.92 -8.83
CA LYS A 57 -16.88 -17.51 -9.49
C LYS A 57 -16.63 -17.06 -10.93
N ASN A 58 -17.64 -17.21 -11.79
CA ASN A 58 -17.66 -16.58 -13.11
C ASN A 58 -18.18 -15.14 -13.06
N VAL A 59 -18.12 -14.44 -14.19
CA VAL A 59 -18.44 -13.01 -14.27
C VAL A 59 -19.93 -12.75 -13.98
N GLU A 60 -20.80 -13.64 -14.43
CA GLU A 60 -22.25 -13.55 -14.28
C GLU A 60 -22.66 -13.71 -12.80
N GLU A 61 -22.01 -14.61 -12.06
CA GLU A 61 -22.16 -14.74 -10.61
C GLU A 61 -21.77 -13.47 -9.87
N ILE A 62 -20.62 -12.87 -10.22
CA ILE A 62 -20.15 -11.63 -9.59
C ILE A 62 -21.05 -10.46 -9.95
N SER A 63 -21.51 -10.37 -11.20
CA SER A 63 -22.45 -9.35 -11.66
C SER A 63 -23.75 -9.38 -10.87
N ARG A 64 -24.32 -10.58 -10.62
CA ARG A 64 -25.53 -10.71 -9.79
C ARG A 64 -25.35 -10.24 -8.36
N GLN A 65 -24.16 -10.40 -7.77
CA GLN A 65 -23.91 -10.01 -6.38
C GLN A 65 -23.58 -8.52 -6.23
N THR A 66 -22.90 -7.94 -7.22
CA THR A 66 -22.34 -6.58 -7.15
C THR A 66 -23.20 -5.54 -7.88
N GLY A 67 -24.05 -5.98 -8.83
CA GLY A 67 -24.78 -5.11 -9.75
C GLY A 67 -23.92 -4.52 -10.87
N ALA A 68 -22.61 -4.78 -10.89
CA ALA A 68 -21.72 -4.28 -11.92
C ALA A 68 -21.94 -5.01 -13.25
N SER A 69 -21.76 -4.30 -14.37
CA SER A 69 -21.98 -4.87 -15.71
C SER A 69 -21.03 -6.04 -16.00
N VAL A 70 -21.56 -7.09 -16.63
CA VAL A 70 -20.77 -8.25 -17.10
C VAL A 70 -19.60 -7.80 -17.99
N ARG A 71 -19.81 -6.83 -18.89
CA ARG A 71 -18.75 -6.30 -19.76
C ARG A 71 -17.60 -5.67 -18.96
N GLY A 72 -17.92 -4.81 -18.00
CA GLY A 72 -16.92 -4.11 -17.18
C GLY A 72 -16.17 -5.07 -16.25
N LEU A 73 -16.90 -5.96 -15.58
CA LEU A 73 -16.31 -6.98 -14.71
C LEU A 73 -15.35 -7.88 -15.48
N ARG A 74 -15.75 -8.37 -16.67
CA ARG A 74 -14.88 -9.21 -17.50
C ARG A 74 -13.57 -8.52 -17.85
N ALA A 75 -13.62 -7.23 -18.20
CA ALA A 75 -12.42 -6.46 -18.54
C ALA A 75 -11.49 -6.30 -17.32
N ILE A 76 -12.01 -5.83 -16.19
CA ILE A 76 -11.22 -5.63 -14.96
C ILE A 76 -10.65 -6.95 -14.45
N MET A 77 -11.45 -8.01 -14.42
CA MET A 77 -11.00 -9.31 -13.91
C MET A 77 -9.93 -9.94 -14.81
N ASN A 78 -10.04 -9.82 -16.14
CA ASN A 78 -8.97 -10.26 -17.03
C ASN A 78 -7.70 -9.41 -16.86
N ALA A 79 -7.83 -8.11 -16.63
CA ALA A 79 -6.68 -7.26 -16.34
C ALA A 79 -6.01 -7.69 -15.02
N LEU A 80 -6.78 -7.99 -13.98
CA LEU A 80 -6.25 -8.52 -12.71
C LEU A 80 -5.59 -9.89 -12.86
N VAL A 81 -6.04 -10.74 -13.79
CA VAL A 81 -5.33 -11.98 -14.14
C VAL A 81 -3.97 -11.65 -14.78
N GLY A 82 -3.92 -10.68 -15.70
CA GLY A 82 -2.66 -10.21 -16.29
C GLY A 82 -1.71 -9.53 -15.31
N LEU A 83 -2.24 -8.96 -14.23
CA LEU A 83 -1.48 -8.43 -13.09
C LEU A 83 -1.16 -9.50 -12.03
N GLU A 84 -1.52 -10.77 -12.28
CA GLU A 84 -1.29 -11.90 -11.37
C GLU A 84 -2.01 -11.76 -10.00
N LEU A 85 -3.04 -10.94 -9.92
CA LEU A 85 -3.86 -10.74 -8.72
C LEU A 85 -5.08 -11.67 -8.68
N LEU A 86 -5.48 -12.24 -9.82
CA LEU A 86 -6.49 -13.29 -9.90
C LEU A 86 -5.96 -14.48 -10.70
N LYS A 87 -6.46 -15.68 -10.38
CA LYS A 87 -6.30 -16.88 -11.21
C LYS A 87 -7.56 -17.10 -12.03
N LYS A 88 -7.41 -17.61 -13.25
CA LYS A 88 -8.53 -18.01 -14.11
C LYS A 88 -8.41 -19.48 -14.49
N SER A 89 -9.52 -20.21 -14.35
CA SER A 89 -9.65 -21.61 -14.76
C SER A 89 -10.98 -21.78 -15.50
N GLY A 90 -10.91 -21.96 -16.82
CA GLY A 90 -12.10 -21.92 -17.67
C GLY A 90 -12.79 -20.55 -17.62
N ASP A 91 -14.06 -20.53 -17.23
CA ASP A 91 -14.88 -19.33 -17.06
C ASP A 91 -14.84 -18.73 -15.64
N LYS A 92 -14.19 -19.41 -14.69
CA LYS A 92 -14.13 -19.00 -13.29
C LYS A 92 -12.83 -18.28 -12.94
N TYR A 93 -12.95 -17.37 -11.98
CA TYR A 93 -11.85 -16.60 -11.40
C TYR A 93 -11.75 -16.88 -9.91
N ALA A 94 -10.55 -16.86 -9.37
CA ALA A 94 -10.26 -17.07 -7.95
C ALA A 94 -9.20 -16.07 -7.47
N LEU A 95 -9.21 -15.76 -6.18
CA LEU A 95 -8.15 -14.96 -5.55
C LEU A 95 -6.81 -15.70 -5.62
N THR A 96 -5.72 -14.95 -5.80
CA THR A 96 -4.40 -15.41 -5.37
C THR A 96 -4.28 -15.33 -3.85
N PRO A 97 -3.33 -16.06 -3.23
CA PRO A 97 -3.05 -15.92 -1.80
C PRO A 97 -2.74 -14.47 -1.40
N GLU A 98 -2.03 -13.73 -2.25
CA GLU A 98 -1.74 -12.30 -2.06
C GLU A 98 -3.03 -11.47 -2.02
N SER A 99 -3.89 -11.60 -3.04
CA SER A 99 -5.14 -10.85 -3.10
C SER A 99 -6.11 -11.24 -1.97
N GLU A 100 -6.13 -12.51 -1.56
CA GLU A 100 -6.92 -12.93 -0.40
C GLU A 100 -6.42 -12.31 0.91
N ALA A 101 -5.09 -12.23 1.09
CA ALA A 101 -4.51 -11.65 2.30
C ALA A 101 -4.66 -10.12 2.36
N PHE A 102 -4.51 -9.44 1.22
CA PHE A 102 -4.30 -7.99 1.19
C PHE A 102 -5.34 -7.18 0.41
N LEU A 103 -6.29 -7.79 -0.32
CA LEU A 103 -7.30 -7.05 -1.09
C LEU A 103 -8.75 -7.37 -0.70
N VAL A 104 -8.97 -8.33 0.20
CA VAL A 104 -10.27 -8.58 0.84
C VAL A 104 -10.46 -7.61 2.01
N SER A 105 -11.59 -6.92 2.06
CA SER A 105 -11.80 -5.73 2.91
C SER A 105 -11.86 -6.03 4.42
N ASN A 106 -12.18 -7.25 4.82
CA ASN A 106 -12.30 -7.62 6.24
C ASN A 106 -11.04 -8.28 6.83
N LYS A 107 -9.95 -8.36 6.07
CA LYS A 107 -8.69 -8.95 6.54
C LYS A 107 -7.87 -7.90 7.32
N PRO A 108 -7.22 -8.26 8.45
CA PRO A 108 -6.46 -7.31 9.28
C PRO A 108 -5.36 -6.53 8.55
N GLY A 109 -4.80 -7.09 7.47
CA GLY A 109 -3.74 -6.49 6.66
C GLY A 109 -4.20 -5.81 5.37
N THR A 110 -5.51 -5.61 5.19
CA THR A 110 -6.05 -5.21 3.89
C THR A 110 -5.55 -3.85 3.40
N LEU A 111 -5.18 -3.79 2.12
CA LEU A 111 -4.82 -2.58 1.38
C LEU A 111 -5.99 -2.11 0.49
N ALA A 112 -7.16 -2.73 0.58
CA ALA A 112 -8.35 -2.34 -0.19
C ALA A 112 -8.69 -0.85 0.04
N GLY A 113 -8.65 -0.41 1.30
CA GLY A 113 -8.83 0.99 1.68
C GLY A 113 -7.82 1.94 1.02
N PHE A 114 -6.54 1.56 1.05
CA PHE A 114 -5.46 2.29 0.38
C PHE A 114 -5.72 2.47 -1.12
N PHE A 115 -6.10 1.41 -1.84
CA PHE A 115 -6.38 1.52 -3.29
C PHE A 115 -7.65 2.33 -3.59
N SER A 116 -8.65 2.29 -2.72
CA SER A 116 -9.83 3.17 -2.84
C SER A 116 -9.44 4.65 -2.68
N MET A 117 -8.64 4.96 -1.65
CA MET A 117 -8.12 6.30 -1.36
C MET A 117 -7.26 6.85 -2.51
N ASN A 118 -6.37 6.01 -3.06
CA ASN A 118 -5.52 6.41 -4.19
C ASN A 118 -6.35 6.88 -5.39
N ARG A 119 -7.41 6.13 -5.72
CA ARG A 119 -8.31 6.44 -6.84
C ARG A 119 -9.05 7.76 -6.63
N VAL A 120 -9.60 7.97 -5.44
CA VAL A 120 -10.54 9.07 -5.17
C VAL A 120 -9.85 10.37 -4.78
N ARG A 121 -8.72 10.30 -4.04
CA ARG A 121 -8.09 11.46 -3.43
C ARG A 121 -6.68 11.73 -3.94
N LEU A 122 -5.81 10.71 -3.96
CA LEU A 122 -4.38 10.96 -4.16
C LEU A 122 -4.02 11.23 -5.62
N MET A 123 -4.60 10.47 -6.56
CA MET A 123 -4.27 10.59 -8.00
C MET A 123 -4.57 11.98 -8.56
N GLN A 124 -5.59 12.68 -8.04
CA GLN A 124 -5.94 14.04 -8.49
C GLN A 124 -4.83 15.06 -8.20
N HIS A 125 -4.05 14.87 -7.14
CA HIS A 125 -2.93 15.76 -6.81
C HIS A 125 -1.74 15.54 -7.73
N TRP A 126 -1.51 14.31 -8.17
CA TRP A 126 -0.48 14.00 -9.16
C TRP A 126 -0.71 14.69 -10.50
N MET A 127 -1.97 14.96 -10.85
CA MET A 127 -2.32 15.70 -12.08
C MET A 127 -1.95 17.19 -12.03
N LYS A 128 -1.57 17.72 -10.86
CA LYS A 128 -1.13 19.12 -10.68
C LYS A 128 0.39 19.25 -10.53
N LEU A 129 1.14 18.17 -10.76
CA LEU A 129 2.56 18.11 -10.40
C LEU A 129 3.42 19.12 -11.17
N ASP A 130 3.10 19.40 -12.43
CA ASP A 130 3.77 20.43 -13.23
C ASP A 130 3.61 21.83 -12.64
N GLU A 131 2.41 22.17 -12.16
CA GLU A 131 2.15 23.44 -11.46
C GLU A 131 2.90 23.49 -10.12
N ILE A 132 2.90 22.41 -9.36
CA ILE A 132 3.63 22.31 -8.08
C ILE A 132 5.12 22.54 -8.32
N VAL A 133 5.71 21.86 -9.30
CA VAL A 133 7.14 22.02 -9.65
C VAL A 133 7.45 23.45 -10.05
N ARG A 134 6.57 24.07 -10.85
CA ARG A 134 6.75 25.46 -11.32
C ARG A 134 6.65 26.49 -10.21
N THR A 135 5.77 26.27 -9.24
CA THR A 135 5.41 27.30 -8.23
C THR A 135 6.01 27.06 -6.86
N GLY A 136 6.44 25.82 -6.56
CA GLY A 136 6.82 25.38 -5.23
C GLY A 136 5.67 25.31 -4.22
N ARG A 137 4.41 25.46 -4.67
CA ARG A 137 3.22 25.45 -3.81
C ARG A 137 2.52 24.09 -3.87
N PRO A 138 1.93 23.60 -2.76
CA PRO A 138 1.19 22.35 -2.78
C PRO A 138 -0.09 22.48 -3.61
N ALA A 139 -0.53 21.35 -4.19
CA ALA A 139 -1.83 21.25 -4.88
C ALA A 139 -3.02 21.66 -3.98
N GLU A 140 -2.88 21.42 -2.68
CA GLU A 140 -3.83 21.77 -1.64
C GLU A 140 -3.06 21.88 -0.31
N ALA A 141 -3.22 22.99 0.42
CA ALA A 141 -2.61 23.16 1.73
C ALA A 141 -3.46 22.48 2.81
N ARG A 142 -2.87 21.52 3.55
CA ARG A 142 -3.56 20.71 4.57
C ARG A 142 -2.92 20.81 5.95
N ASN A 143 -2.09 21.82 6.15
CA ASN A 143 -1.41 22.12 7.41
C ASN A 143 -2.26 22.98 8.37
N GLN A 144 -3.57 23.07 8.12
CA GLN A 144 -4.53 23.76 8.97
C GLN A 144 -5.63 22.79 9.39
N GLU A 145 -6.07 22.90 10.64
CA GLU A 145 -6.94 21.91 11.30
C GLU A 145 -8.21 21.60 10.50
N GLY A 146 -8.94 22.59 9.99
CA GLY A 146 -10.20 22.37 9.27
C GLY A 146 -10.02 21.49 8.02
N PRO A 147 -9.39 22.00 6.95
CA PRO A 147 -9.16 21.24 5.72
C PRO A 147 -8.32 19.97 5.93
N GLY A 148 -7.39 20.02 6.89
CA GLY A 148 -6.57 18.87 7.26
C GLY A 148 -7.40 17.74 7.89
N THR A 149 -8.24 18.03 8.89
CA THR A 149 -9.06 17.03 9.57
C THR A 149 -9.96 16.27 8.61
N GLU A 150 -10.61 16.96 7.67
CA GLU A 150 -11.49 16.32 6.67
C GLU A 150 -10.72 15.28 5.86
N PHE A 151 -9.54 15.65 5.35
CA PHE A 151 -8.71 14.75 4.58
C PHE A 151 -8.12 13.61 5.43
N PHE A 152 -7.55 13.93 6.58
CA PHE A 152 -6.82 12.96 7.40
C PHE A 152 -7.74 11.96 8.08
N SER A 153 -8.97 12.33 8.44
CA SER A 153 -9.93 11.38 9.02
C SER A 153 -10.28 10.25 8.06
N GLU A 154 -10.37 10.52 6.77
CA GLU A 154 -10.56 9.48 5.75
C GLU A 154 -9.25 8.69 5.51
N LEU A 155 -8.11 9.39 5.46
CA LEU A 155 -6.82 8.77 5.12
C LEU A 155 -6.35 7.78 6.18
N VAL A 156 -6.31 8.20 7.44
CA VAL A 156 -5.53 7.49 8.48
C VAL A 156 -6.05 6.09 8.73
N GLU A 157 -7.37 5.87 8.66
CA GLU A 157 -7.98 4.54 8.82
C GLU A 157 -7.58 3.59 7.69
N ASN A 158 -7.48 4.10 6.46
CA ASN A 158 -7.17 3.32 5.27
C ASN A 158 -5.67 2.98 5.11
N ILE A 159 -4.81 3.53 5.98
CA ILE A 159 -3.35 3.28 5.98
C ILE A 159 -2.84 2.63 7.28
N ILE A 160 -3.74 2.30 8.23
CA ILE A 160 -3.40 1.57 9.46
C ILE A 160 -2.57 0.30 9.15
N PRO A 161 -2.97 -0.57 8.20
CA PRO A 161 -2.24 -1.82 7.95
C PRO A 161 -0.80 -1.60 7.50
N MET A 162 -0.51 -0.47 6.84
CA MET A 162 0.85 -0.11 6.42
C MET A 162 1.76 0.26 7.60
N SER A 163 1.19 0.79 8.67
CA SER A 163 1.94 1.28 9.84
C SER A 163 2.07 0.23 10.94
N HIS A 164 1.10 -0.69 11.05
CA HIS A 164 1.03 -1.65 12.15
C HIS A 164 2.28 -2.53 12.29
N GLY A 165 2.79 -3.09 11.19
CA GLY A 165 4.00 -3.93 11.22
C GLY A 165 5.23 -3.16 11.70
N SER A 166 5.39 -1.92 11.23
CA SER A 166 6.48 -1.03 11.65
C SER A 166 6.37 -0.62 13.12
N ALA A 167 5.14 -0.35 13.59
CA ALA A 167 4.88 -0.06 14.99
C ALA A 167 5.21 -1.25 15.90
N LEU A 168 4.90 -2.49 15.46
CA LEU A 168 5.28 -3.71 16.18
C LEU A 168 6.79 -3.86 16.27
N ALA A 169 7.48 -3.68 15.14
CA ALA A 169 8.94 -3.77 15.09
C ALA A 169 9.61 -2.73 16.00
N LEU A 170 9.08 -1.50 16.06
CA LEU A 170 9.54 -0.48 16.99
C LEU A 170 9.33 -0.91 18.45
N ALA A 171 8.16 -1.44 18.77
CA ALA A 171 7.82 -1.87 20.11
C ALA A 171 8.73 -3.01 20.61
N ASP A 172 9.04 -3.95 19.72
CA ASP A 172 9.94 -5.08 19.98
C ASP A 172 11.39 -4.61 20.12
N HIS A 173 11.83 -3.69 19.26
CA HIS A 173 13.15 -3.07 19.36
C HIS A 173 13.37 -2.33 20.69
N LEU A 174 12.34 -1.62 21.16
CA LEU A 174 12.33 -0.93 22.44
C LEU A 174 12.15 -1.88 23.64
N LYS A 175 11.92 -3.18 23.40
CA LYS A 175 11.68 -4.22 24.42
C LYS A 175 10.59 -3.83 25.41
N LEU A 176 9.51 -3.22 24.92
CA LEU A 176 8.45 -2.70 25.78
C LEU A 176 7.72 -3.79 26.57
N ALA A 177 7.71 -5.03 26.06
CA ALA A 177 7.17 -6.18 26.78
C ALA A 177 7.95 -6.51 28.06
N ASP A 178 9.25 -6.22 28.08
CA ASP A 178 10.16 -6.49 29.22
C ASP A 178 10.27 -5.30 30.18
N ALA A 179 9.49 -4.23 29.97
CA ALA A 179 9.56 -3.03 30.79
C ALA A 179 9.23 -3.35 32.25
N THR A 180 10.14 -2.98 33.16
CA THR A 180 9.96 -3.12 34.62
C THR A 180 9.43 -1.84 35.26
N ASN A 181 9.77 -0.68 34.68
CA ASN A 181 9.31 0.64 35.10
C ASN A 181 8.18 1.16 34.20
N GLN A 182 7.49 2.21 34.65
CA GLN A 182 6.52 2.92 33.80
C GLN A 182 7.24 3.57 32.61
N VAL A 183 6.67 3.37 31.42
CA VAL A 183 7.12 4.00 30.17
C VAL A 183 6.06 5.01 29.76
N ARG A 184 6.45 6.26 29.52
CA ARG A 184 5.55 7.33 29.06
C ARG A 184 5.92 7.69 27.62
N VAL A 185 4.95 7.59 26.72
CA VAL A 185 5.11 7.86 25.29
C VAL A 185 4.24 9.06 24.92
N LEU A 186 4.80 9.98 24.15
CA LEU A 186 4.07 11.07 23.52
C LEU A 186 3.95 10.76 22.01
N ASP A 187 2.73 10.56 21.53
CA ASP A 187 2.43 10.31 20.13
C ASP A 187 1.89 11.60 19.49
N LEU A 188 2.76 12.34 18.79
CA LEU A 188 2.46 13.64 18.19
C LEU A 188 1.95 13.49 16.76
N ALA A 189 0.87 14.18 16.42
CA ALA A 189 0.13 13.98 15.16
C ALA A 189 -0.32 12.52 15.01
N SER A 190 -0.93 12.00 16.09
CA SER A 190 -1.22 10.58 16.26
C SER A 190 -2.10 9.95 15.18
N GLY A 191 -2.91 10.74 14.46
CA GLY A 191 -3.78 10.27 13.39
C GLY A 191 -4.73 9.16 13.85
N SER A 192 -4.57 7.96 13.33
CA SER A 192 -5.32 6.78 13.77
C SER A 192 -4.92 6.28 15.16
N GLY A 193 -3.80 6.75 15.71
CA GLY A 193 -3.23 6.31 16.99
C GLY A 193 -2.50 4.98 16.91
N ILE A 194 -2.38 4.37 15.72
CA ILE A 194 -1.87 3.00 15.57
C ILE A 194 -0.48 2.79 16.16
N TRP A 195 0.39 3.80 16.08
CA TRP A 195 1.72 3.76 16.67
C TRP A 195 1.63 3.67 18.19
N GLY A 196 1.00 4.66 18.84
CA GLY A 196 0.75 4.65 20.27
C GLY A 196 0.04 3.38 20.76
N ILE A 197 -1.03 2.95 20.09
CA ILE A 197 -1.82 1.76 20.44
C ILE A 197 -0.93 0.52 20.49
N VAL A 198 -0.15 0.27 19.43
CA VAL A 198 0.71 -0.91 19.36
C VAL A 198 1.79 -0.88 20.45
N LEU A 199 2.35 0.29 20.78
CA LEU A 199 3.30 0.41 21.88
C LEU A 199 2.62 0.12 23.24
N ALA A 200 1.42 0.67 23.47
CA ALA A 200 0.65 0.47 24.69
C ALA A 200 0.26 -1.01 24.90
N GLN A 201 -0.07 -1.72 23.82
CA GLN A 201 -0.47 -3.13 23.85
C GLN A 201 0.65 -4.08 24.29
N LYS A 202 1.93 -3.66 24.22
CA LYS A 202 3.04 -4.52 24.65
C LYS A 202 3.13 -4.70 26.15
N SER A 203 2.67 -3.73 26.96
CA SER A 203 2.74 -3.83 28.41
C SER A 203 1.82 -2.82 29.11
N PRO A 204 1.14 -3.20 30.21
CA PRO A 204 0.33 -2.27 31.00
C PRO A 204 1.14 -1.14 31.65
N ARG A 205 2.48 -1.21 31.60
CA ARG A 205 3.37 -0.15 32.08
C ARG A 205 3.60 0.95 31.05
N VAL A 206 3.15 0.77 29.81
CA VAL A 206 3.27 1.77 28.75
C VAL A 206 2.02 2.65 28.78
N GLN A 207 2.23 3.94 29.06
CA GLN A 207 1.19 4.96 29.00
C GLN A 207 1.46 5.88 27.80
N VAL A 208 0.46 6.04 26.94
CA VAL A 208 0.54 6.88 25.76
C VAL A 208 -0.31 8.13 25.94
N THR A 209 0.28 9.28 25.65
CA THR A 209 -0.43 10.54 25.43
C THR A 209 -0.47 10.79 23.92
N ALA A 210 -1.64 10.61 23.32
CA ALA A 210 -1.88 10.93 21.91
C ALA A 210 -2.26 12.41 21.77
N VAL A 211 -1.60 13.11 20.85
CA VAL A 211 -1.84 14.52 20.56
C VAL A 211 -2.11 14.68 19.07
N ASP A 212 -3.25 15.27 18.76
CA ASP A 212 -3.63 15.65 17.41
C ASP A 212 -4.60 16.84 17.48
N TRP A 213 -5.03 17.33 16.32
CA TRP A 213 -6.13 18.27 16.21
C TRP A 213 -7.41 17.72 16.86
N ALA A 214 -8.24 18.62 17.39
CA ALA A 214 -9.45 18.25 18.11
C ALA A 214 -10.40 17.41 17.23
N GLY A 215 -10.45 17.75 15.94
CA GLY A 215 -11.21 17.02 14.94
C GLY A 215 -10.71 15.60 14.65
N MET A 216 -9.45 15.28 14.94
CA MET A 216 -8.87 13.95 14.74
C MET A 216 -9.11 12.99 15.91
N ILE A 217 -9.32 13.52 17.13
CA ILE A 217 -9.48 12.70 18.35
C ILE A 217 -10.61 11.65 18.25
N PRO A 218 -11.79 11.94 17.65
CA PRO A 218 -12.80 10.90 17.44
C PRO A 218 -12.30 9.73 16.57
N THR A 219 -11.54 10.02 15.50
CA THR A 219 -10.95 9.00 14.63
C THR A 219 -9.97 8.12 15.40
N THR A 220 -9.06 8.72 16.17
CA THR A 220 -8.13 8.00 17.04
C THR A 220 -8.86 7.08 18.02
N LYS A 221 -9.94 7.58 18.65
CA LYS A 221 -10.73 6.82 19.64
C LYS A 221 -11.54 5.67 19.07
N ARG A 222 -11.84 5.65 17.77
CA ARG A 222 -12.55 4.52 17.13
C ARG A 222 -11.65 3.30 16.91
N ILE A 223 -10.34 3.53 16.87
CA ILE A 223 -9.33 2.49 16.65
C ILE A 223 -8.82 1.90 17.97
N THR A 224 -8.75 2.73 19.03
CA THR A 224 -8.41 2.33 20.41
C THR A 224 -9.54 1.58 21.10
#